data_AF-A0A074Z3H6-F1
#
_entry.id   AF-A0A074Z3H6-F1
#
_cell.length_a   1.000
_cell.length_b   1.000
_cell.length_c   1.000
_cell.angle_alpha   90.00
_cell.angle_beta   90.00
_cell.angle_gamma   90.00
#
_symmetry.space_group_name_H-M   'P 1'
#
loop_
_entity.id
_entity.type
_entity.pdbx_description
1 polymer ?
#
loop_
_entity_poly.entity_id
_entity_poly.type
_entity_poly.pdbx_seq_one_letter_code
_entity_poly.pdbx_strand_id
1 'polypeptide(L)'
;MNMLSRCSLLIAFLFCIDHVACLEAIGVHKWSSIFNNNPSKNWVVLVAGSNTWENYRHQADVYHAYRVVRANKVPAENVITFAYDDIANNPKNPFKGKVFHEYEHEDVYNGVVIDYRGKDVTRDNFVKVLKADKQLEANNKKVLKSPYNSFTDSRIDTQDRGYCPSLPGRFCSFRGPNDNVFIFFSGHGATSVIAFQEEYMYAMELNDTLAYMYSKNVQQFGAVCGGLLLWLYV
;
A
#
# COMPACT_ATOMS: atom_id res chain seq x y z
N MET A 1 25.28 -42.19 -26.08
CA MET A 1 24.70 -41.37 -24.99
C MET A 1 23.57 -42.15 -24.35
N ASN A 2 23.75 -42.61 -23.11
CA ASN A 2 22.90 -43.60 -22.45
C ASN A 2 21.53 -43.04 -22.02
N MET A 3 20.49 -43.88 -22.10
CA MET A 3 19.11 -43.62 -21.65
C MET A 3 19.00 -43.07 -20.22
N LEU A 4 19.98 -43.37 -19.36
CA LEU A 4 20.05 -42.89 -17.98
C LEU A 4 20.31 -41.37 -17.86
N SER A 5 20.91 -40.74 -18.88
CA SER A 5 21.17 -39.29 -18.88
C SER A 5 19.94 -38.46 -19.28
N ARG A 6 18.91 -39.08 -19.86
CA ARG A 6 17.67 -38.39 -20.31
C ARG A 6 16.62 -38.29 -19.20
N CYS A 7 16.61 -39.22 -18.24
CA CYS A 7 15.69 -39.16 -17.09
C CYS A 7 16.09 -38.10 -16.06
N SER A 8 17.39 -37.84 -15.87
CA SER A 8 17.85 -36.84 -14.89
C SER A 8 17.51 -35.39 -15.28
N LEU A 9 17.43 -35.07 -16.57
CA LEU A 9 17.05 -33.74 -17.05
C LEU A 9 15.53 -33.47 -16.91
N LEU A 10 14.69 -34.49 -17.06
CA LEU A 10 13.24 -34.39 -16.88
C LEU A 10 12.84 -34.21 -15.40
N ILE A 11 13.57 -34.87 -14.48
CA ILE A 11 13.35 -34.72 -13.04
C ILE A 11 13.79 -33.32 -12.57
N ALA A 12 14.93 -32.81 -13.06
CA ALA A 12 15.36 -31.44 -12.77
C ALA A 12 14.39 -30.37 -13.31
N PHE A 13 13.76 -30.61 -14.47
CA PHE A 13 12.72 -29.72 -15.01
C PHE A 13 11.45 -29.70 -14.16
N LEU A 14 11.01 -30.86 -13.64
CA LEU A 14 9.83 -30.94 -12.75
C LEU A 14 10.07 -30.24 -11.41
N PHE A 15 11.27 -30.38 -10.82
CA PHE A 15 11.63 -29.64 -9.60
C PHE A 15 11.75 -28.12 -9.83
N CYS A 16 12.14 -27.68 -11.03
CA CYS A 16 12.14 -26.25 -11.38
C CYS A 16 10.73 -25.66 -11.52
N ILE A 17 9.77 -26.42 -12.06
CA ILE A 17 8.38 -25.95 -12.21
C ILE A 17 7.69 -25.81 -10.83
N ASP A 18 7.96 -26.75 -9.91
CA ASP A 18 7.42 -26.68 -8.55
C ASP A 18 8.08 -25.55 -7.71
N HIS A 19 9.35 -25.23 -7.92
CA HIS A 19 10.01 -24.10 -7.25
C HIS A 19 9.57 -22.73 -7.79
N VAL A 20 9.29 -22.60 -9.09
CA VAL A 20 8.80 -21.34 -9.68
C VAL A 20 7.34 -21.08 -9.27
N ALA A 21 6.49 -22.10 -9.25
CA ALA A 21 5.12 -21.97 -8.74
C ALA A 21 5.08 -21.61 -7.24
N CYS A 22 6.06 -22.08 -6.46
CA CYS A 22 6.18 -21.73 -5.04
C CYS A 22 6.55 -20.25 -4.84
N LEU A 23 7.38 -19.64 -5.72
CA LEU A 23 7.76 -18.24 -5.58
C LEU A 23 6.60 -17.27 -5.86
N GLU A 24 5.77 -17.52 -6.88
CA GLU A 24 4.57 -16.71 -7.12
C GLU A 24 3.50 -16.93 -6.03
N ALA A 25 3.36 -18.17 -5.55
CA ALA A 25 2.45 -18.48 -4.46
C ALA A 25 2.86 -17.76 -3.15
N ILE A 26 4.15 -17.63 -2.83
CA ILE A 26 4.61 -16.92 -1.62
C ILE A 26 4.25 -15.42 -1.67
N GLY A 27 4.32 -14.80 -2.86
CA GLY A 27 3.86 -13.44 -3.08
C GLY A 27 2.37 -13.30 -2.78
N VAL A 28 1.53 -14.05 -3.50
CA VAL A 28 0.06 -13.97 -3.41
C VAL A 28 -0.49 -14.41 -2.03
N HIS A 29 0.10 -15.45 -1.43
CA HIS A 29 -0.29 -15.92 -0.09
C HIS A 29 0.02 -14.91 1.02
N LYS A 30 1.04 -14.07 0.86
CA LYS A 30 1.34 -13.02 1.84
C LYS A 30 0.30 -11.89 1.76
N TRP A 31 -0.10 -11.50 0.54
CA TRP A 31 -1.11 -10.46 0.33
C TRP A 31 -2.51 -10.83 0.80
N SER A 32 -2.94 -12.09 0.63
CA SER A 32 -4.26 -12.55 1.11
C SER A 32 -4.39 -12.48 2.64
N SER A 33 -3.29 -12.57 3.37
CA SER A 33 -3.27 -12.37 4.83
C SER A 33 -3.27 -10.91 5.29
N ILE A 34 -2.90 -9.97 4.41
CA ILE A 34 -2.85 -8.53 4.71
C ILE A 34 -4.23 -7.89 4.56
N PHE A 35 -5.03 -8.37 3.62
CA PHE A 35 -6.36 -7.83 3.35
C PHE A 35 -7.43 -8.54 4.18
N ASN A 36 -8.34 -7.75 4.75
CA ASN A 36 -9.57 -8.27 5.32
C ASN A 36 -10.31 -9.09 4.25
N ASN A 37 -10.93 -10.19 4.65
CA ASN A 37 -11.82 -11.00 3.80
C ASN A 37 -12.97 -10.19 3.18
N ASN A 38 -13.26 -8.99 3.71
CA ASN A 38 -14.12 -8.00 3.06
C ASN A 38 -13.30 -6.89 2.37
N PRO A 39 -13.16 -6.92 1.02
CA PRO A 39 -12.37 -5.95 0.28
C PRO A 39 -12.79 -4.48 0.46
N SER A 40 -14.08 -4.21 0.71
CA SER A 40 -14.57 -2.83 0.89
C SER A 40 -14.13 -2.19 2.21
N LYS A 41 -13.53 -2.99 3.10
CA LYS A 41 -12.98 -2.57 4.39
C LYS A 41 -11.48 -2.31 4.33
N ASN A 42 -10.83 -2.63 3.22
CA ASN A 42 -9.42 -2.38 3.03
C ASN A 42 -9.24 -1.01 2.37
N TRP A 43 -8.44 -0.16 3.01
CA TRP A 43 -7.89 1.06 2.44
C TRP A 43 -6.42 0.83 2.11
N VAL A 44 -5.98 1.44 1.02
CA VAL A 44 -4.63 1.28 0.52
C VAL A 44 -4.05 2.62 0.12
N VAL A 45 -2.85 2.93 0.59
CA VAL A 45 -2.08 4.10 0.17
C VAL A 45 -0.81 3.61 -0.50
N LEU A 46 -0.62 3.92 -1.79
CA LEU A 46 0.53 3.52 -2.58
C LEU A 46 1.35 4.76 -2.96
N VAL A 47 2.65 4.76 -2.69
CA VAL A 47 3.48 5.96 -2.85
C VAL A 47 4.78 5.65 -3.56
N ALA A 48 5.01 6.33 -4.68
CA ALA A 48 6.31 6.38 -5.34
C ALA A 48 7.03 7.67 -4.91
N GLY A 49 8.03 7.54 -4.04
CA GLY A 49 8.76 8.67 -3.43
C GLY A 49 9.77 9.35 -4.35
N SER A 50 9.92 8.91 -5.60
CA SER A 50 10.92 9.47 -6.52
C SER A 50 10.42 9.56 -7.95
N ASN A 51 11.16 10.33 -8.75
CA ASN A 51 10.90 10.59 -10.16
C ASN A 51 12.17 10.36 -10.99
N THR A 52 12.10 10.69 -12.27
CA THR A 52 13.11 10.51 -13.31
C THR A 52 13.31 9.07 -13.76
N TRP A 53 13.83 8.94 -14.98
CA TRP A 53 14.06 7.66 -15.63
C TRP A 53 14.97 6.72 -14.84
N GLU A 54 16.00 7.24 -14.17
CA GLU A 54 16.94 6.41 -13.40
C GLU A 54 16.29 5.76 -12.16
N ASN A 55 15.13 6.26 -11.74
CA ASN A 55 14.33 5.72 -10.64
C ASN A 55 13.04 5.03 -11.12
N TYR A 56 13.01 4.60 -12.38
CA TYR A 56 11.91 3.87 -13.02
C TYR A 56 11.21 2.87 -12.08
N ARG A 57 12.02 2.05 -11.39
CA ARG A 57 11.57 0.98 -10.51
C ARG A 57 10.54 1.45 -9.47
N HIS A 58 10.72 2.62 -8.86
CA HIS A 58 9.86 3.03 -7.76
C HIS A 58 8.41 3.31 -8.19
N GLN A 59 8.20 3.85 -9.40
CA GLN A 59 6.86 4.01 -9.96
C GLN A 59 6.32 2.70 -10.53
N ALA A 60 7.17 1.88 -11.15
CA ALA A 60 6.79 0.55 -11.62
C ALA A 60 6.28 -0.36 -10.48
N ASP A 61 6.97 -0.37 -9.32
CA ASP A 61 6.57 -1.10 -8.12
C ASP A 61 5.16 -0.69 -7.66
N VAL A 62 4.88 0.62 -7.65
CA VAL A 62 3.58 1.17 -7.23
C VAL A 62 2.47 0.82 -8.21
N TYR A 63 2.74 0.89 -9.52
CA TYR A 63 1.77 0.50 -10.55
C TYR A 63 1.46 -0.99 -10.49
N HIS A 64 2.48 -1.83 -10.25
CA HIS A 64 2.30 -3.26 -10.03
C HIS A 64 1.48 -3.52 -8.76
N ALA A 65 1.82 -2.88 -7.63
CA ALA A 65 1.07 -2.99 -6.39
C ALA A 65 -0.40 -2.56 -6.56
N TYR A 66 -0.67 -1.50 -7.33
CA TYR A 66 -2.02 -1.06 -7.65
C TYR A 66 -2.81 -2.16 -8.36
N ARG A 67 -2.21 -2.84 -9.34
CA ARG A 67 -2.86 -3.96 -10.03
C ARG A 67 -3.17 -5.13 -9.10
N VAL A 68 -2.23 -5.50 -8.24
CA VAL A 68 -2.45 -6.56 -7.24
C VAL A 68 -3.60 -6.20 -6.30
N VAL A 69 -3.64 -4.96 -5.79
CA VAL A 69 -4.70 -4.46 -4.92
C VAL A 69 -6.07 -4.52 -5.61
N ARG A 70 -6.14 -4.10 -6.88
CA ARG A 70 -7.36 -4.13 -7.68
C ARG A 70 -7.79 -5.55 -8.06
N ALA A 71 -6.85 -6.46 -8.34
CA ALA A 71 -7.12 -7.88 -8.58
C ALA A 71 -7.70 -8.57 -7.34
N ASN A 72 -7.31 -8.11 -6.15
CA ASN A 72 -7.88 -8.52 -4.86
C ASN A 72 -9.20 -7.80 -4.50
N LYS A 73 -9.82 -7.12 -5.46
CA LYS A 73 -11.16 -6.50 -5.35
C LYS A 73 -11.26 -5.35 -4.35
N VAL A 74 -10.14 -4.78 -3.89
CA VAL A 74 -10.17 -3.55 -3.10
C VAL A 74 -10.73 -2.43 -3.97
N PRO A 75 -11.83 -1.74 -3.58
CA PRO A 75 -12.52 -0.78 -4.42
C PRO A 75 -11.67 0.47 -4.72
N ALA A 76 -11.89 1.12 -5.86
CA ALA A 76 -10.94 2.12 -6.39
C ALA A 76 -10.98 3.41 -5.56
N GLU A 77 -12.13 3.69 -4.97
CA GLU A 77 -12.35 4.74 -3.99
C GLU A 77 -11.50 4.56 -2.73
N ASN A 78 -11.11 3.33 -2.38
CA ASN A 78 -10.31 3.01 -1.20
C ASN A 78 -8.80 2.94 -1.48
N VAL A 79 -8.38 3.09 -2.74
CA VAL A 79 -6.97 3.12 -3.12
C VAL A 79 -6.54 4.56 -3.38
N ILE A 80 -5.51 5.03 -2.69
CA ILE A 80 -4.92 6.36 -2.85
C ILE A 80 -3.52 6.19 -3.42
N THR A 81 -3.27 6.72 -4.62
CA THR A 81 -2.00 6.51 -5.31
C THR A 81 -1.25 7.83 -5.51
N PHE A 82 0.01 7.84 -5.09
CA PHE A 82 0.97 8.91 -5.32
C PHE A 82 2.03 8.44 -6.32
N ALA A 83 2.16 9.13 -7.44
CA ALA A 83 3.21 8.86 -8.41
C ALA A 83 3.54 10.13 -9.20
N TYR A 84 4.83 10.39 -9.45
CA TYR A 84 5.22 11.59 -10.18
C TYR A 84 4.72 11.57 -11.64
N ASP A 85 4.56 10.38 -12.22
CA ASP A 85 3.98 10.10 -13.54
C ASP A 85 4.83 10.58 -14.72
N ASP A 86 6.15 10.45 -14.60
CA ASP A 86 7.13 10.86 -15.62
C ASP A 86 7.85 9.69 -16.31
N ILE A 87 7.37 8.45 -16.12
CA ILE A 87 7.99 7.23 -16.65
C ILE A 87 7.36 6.77 -17.96
N ALA A 88 6.03 6.60 -18.01
CA ALA A 88 5.33 6.01 -19.16
C ALA A 88 5.62 6.76 -20.48
N ASN A 89 5.68 8.09 -20.42
CA ASN A 89 5.93 8.95 -21.58
C ASN A 89 7.35 9.57 -21.58
N ASN A 90 8.26 9.08 -20.73
CA ASN A 90 9.63 9.59 -20.68
C ASN A 90 10.31 9.50 -22.05
N PRO A 91 11.08 10.49 -22.52
CA PRO A 91 11.82 10.40 -23.79
C PRO A 91 12.73 9.17 -23.91
N LYS A 92 13.32 8.71 -22.80
CA LYS A 92 14.16 7.51 -22.73
C LYS A 92 13.37 6.19 -22.81
N ASN A 93 12.05 6.22 -22.60
CA ASN A 93 11.22 5.02 -22.64
C ASN A 93 11.07 4.50 -24.08
N PRO A 94 11.58 3.29 -24.42
CA PRO A 94 11.40 2.71 -25.75
C PRO A 94 9.94 2.30 -26.02
N PHE A 95 9.13 2.09 -24.97
CA PHE A 95 7.72 1.68 -25.07
C PHE A 95 6.80 2.78 -24.51
N LYS A 96 6.56 3.82 -25.32
CA LYS A 96 5.74 4.97 -24.90
C LYS A 96 4.36 4.55 -24.40
N GLY A 97 3.93 5.15 -23.29
CA GLY A 97 2.65 4.89 -22.66
C GLY A 97 2.59 3.59 -21.86
N LYS A 98 3.71 2.85 -21.72
CA LYS A 98 3.77 1.58 -20.98
C LYS A 98 4.85 1.60 -19.91
N VAL A 99 4.61 0.85 -18.84
CA VAL A 99 5.59 0.63 -17.76
C VAL A 99 5.59 -0.86 -17.41
N PHE A 100 6.76 -1.44 -17.15
CA PHE A 100 6.94 -2.87 -16.90
C PHE A 100 7.66 -3.06 -15.57
N HIS A 101 7.21 -3.97 -14.72
CA HIS A 101 7.89 -4.27 -13.45
C HIS A 101 8.77 -5.53 -13.54
N GLU A 102 8.52 -6.41 -14.51
CA GLU A 102 9.14 -7.74 -14.62
C GLU A 102 9.47 -8.11 -16.08
N TYR A 103 10.16 -9.24 -16.27
CA TYR A 103 10.69 -9.68 -17.58
C TYR A 103 9.61 -10.27 -18.51
N GLU A 104 8.41 -10.47 -17.98
CA GLU A 104 7.21 -10.93 -18.69
C GLU A 104 6.65 -9.82 -19.58
N HIS A 105 7.15 -8.58 -19.44
CA HIS A 105 6.76 -7.41 -20.22
C HIS A 105 5.25 -7.13 -20.19
N GLU A 106 4.60 -7.39 -19.04
CA GLU A 106 3.24 -6.95 -18.81
C GLU A 106 3.20 -5.46 -18.46
N ASP A 107 2.43 -4.69 -19.22
CA ASP A 107 2.28 -3.26 -18.97
C ASP A 107 1.49 -3.04 -17.67
N VAL A 108 2.15 -2.60 -16.60
CA VAL A 108 1.56 -2.33 -15.28
C VAL A 108 0.92 -0.95 -15.17
N TYR A 109 1.16 -0.04 -16.11
CA TYR A 109 0.67 1.35 -16.05
C TYR A 109 -0.78 1.50 -16.49
N ASN A 110 -1.20 0.75 -17.51
CA ASN A 110 -2.56 0.88 -18.03
C ASN A 110 -3.61 0.63 -16.95
N GLY A 111 -4.54 1.59 -16.80
CA GLY A 111 -5.65 1.57 -15.84
C GLY A 111 -5.32 2.05 -14.43
N VAL A 112 -4.08 2.48 -14.16
CA VAL A 112 -3.72 3.05 -12.85
C VAL A 112 -4.37 4.43 -12.68
N VAL A 113 -5.08 4.62 -11.58
CA VAL A 113 -5.59 5.92 -11.16
C VAL A 113 -4.58 6.56 -10.21
N ILE A 114 -4.08 7.74 -10.58
CA ILE A 114 -3.09 8.49 -9.80
C ILE A 114 -3.80 9.69 -9.16
N ASP A 115 -3.97 9.67 -7.84
CA ASP A 115 -4.69 10.72 -7.09
C ASP A 115 -3.78 11.94 -6.80
N TYR A 116 -2.49 11.70 -6.58
CA TYR A 116 -1.46 12.73 -6.35
C TYR A 116 -0.36 12.56 -7.40
N ARG A 117 -0.27 13.54 -8.31
CA ARG A 117 0.59 13.49 -9.49
C ARG A 117 1.64 14.61 -9.49
N GLY A 118 2.84 14.31 -9.97
CA GLY A 118 3.92 15.29 -10.13
C GLY A 118 4.23 15.99 -8.81
N LYS A 119 4.07 17.33 -8.78
CA LYS A 119 4.35 18.17 -7.61
C LYS A 119 3.43 17.94 -6.41
N ASP A 120 2.32 17.22 -6.60
CA ASP A 120 1.43 16.86 -5.49
C ASP A 120 1.99 15.69 -4.66
N VAL A 121 3.03 15.00 -5.14
CA VAL A 121 3.72 13.97 -4.39
C VAL A 121 4.67 14.66 -3.40
N THR A 122 4.17 14.93 -2.20
CA THR A 122 4.94 15.59 -1.14
C THR A 122 4.73 14.88 0.18
N ARG A 123 5.69 15.04 1.10
CA ARG A 123 5.57 14.57 2.47
C ARG A 123 4.31 15.13 3.13
N ASP A 124 4.04 16.41 2.94
CA ASP A 124 2.89 17.09 3.56
C ASP A 124 1.55 16.51 3.07
N ASN A 125 1.40 16.30 1.76
CA ASN A 125 0.19 15.70 1.23
C ASN A 125 0.03 14.26 1.70
N PHE A 126 1.12 13.49 1.79
CA PHE A 126 1.09 12.14 2.35
C PHE A 126 0.60 12.14 3.81
N VAL A 127 1.14 12.98 4.68
CA VAL A 127 0.69 13.10 6.08
C VAL A 127 -0.77 13.55 6.16
N LYS A 128 -1.16 14.55 5.36
CA LYS A 128 -2.55 15.05 5.32
C LYS A 128 -3.53 13.97 4.85
N VAL A 129 -3.15 13.15 3.87
CA VAL A 129 -3.95 11.99 3.43
C VAL A 129 -4.17 11.01 4.56
N LEU A 130 -3.09 10.62 5.26
CA LEU A 130 -3.15 9.68 6.37
C LEU A 130 -3.98 10.22 7.55
N LYS A 131 -3.96 11.54 7.76
CA LYS A 131 -4.73 12.24 8.80
C LYS A 131 -6.14 12.64 8.36
N ALA A 132 -6.57 12.29 7.14
CA ALA A 132 -7.86 12.66 6.57
C ALA A 132 -8.15 14.17 6.59
N ASP A 133 -7.20 14.95 6.07
CA ASP A 133 -7.28 16.40 6.09
C ASP A 133 -8.51 16.93 5.33
N LYS A 134 -9.29 17.77 6.02
CA LYS A 134 -10.55 18.32 5.50
C LYS A 134 -10.35 19.32 4.36
N GLN A 135 -9.22 20.01 4.30
CA GLN A 135 -8.95 20.97 3.22
C GLN A 135 -8.63 20.24 1.92
N LEU A 136 -7.86 19.15 1.99
CA LEU A 136 -7.66 18.27 0.84
C LEU A 136 -9.00 17.71 0.34
N GLU A 137 -9.84 17.21 1.24
CA GLU A 137 -11.17 16.70 0.86
C GLU A 137 -12.05 17.80 0.24
N ALA A 138 -12.07 19.01 0.81
CA ALA A 138 -12.81 20.16 0.25
C ALA A 138 -12.31 20.57 -1.15
N ASN A 139 -11.04 20.31 -1.45
CA ASN A 139 -10.43 20.53 -2.76
C ASN A 139 -10.61 19.32 -3.71
N ASN A 140 -11.55 18.42 -3.41
CA ASN A 140 -11.83 17.18 -4.16
C ASN A 140 -10.63 16.24 -4.28
N LYS A 141 -9.67 16.30 -3.34
CA LYS A 141 -8.57 15.34 -3.27
C LYS A 141 -8.96 14.14 -2.41
N LYS A 142 -8.54 12.95 -2.83
CA LYS A 142 -8.81 11.71 -2.08
C LYS A 142 -7.94 11.69 -0.81
N VAL A 143 -8.58 11.45 0.33
CA VAL A 143 -7.92 11.26 1.63
C VAL A 143 -8.43 9.96 2.28
N LEU A 144 -7.71 9.45 3.27
CA LEU A 144 -8.11 8.24 3.96
C LEU A 144 -9.42 8.49 4.73
N LYS A 145 -10.46 7.68 4.49
CA LYS A 145 -11.71 7.81 5.22
C LYS A 145 -11.80 6.70 6.27
N SER A 146 -11.63 7.07 7.53
CA SER A 146 -12.04 6.24 8.66
C SER A 146 -13.46 6.63 9.07
N PRO A 147 -14.34 5.68 9.44
CA PRO A 147 -15.69 5.97 9.92
C PRO A 147 -15.74 6.88 11.16
N TYR A 148 -14.61 7.15 11.82
CA TYR A 148 -14.52 8.12 12.91
C TYR A 148 -14.21 9.56 12.49
N ASN A 149 -13.81 9.81 11.23
CA ASN A 149 -13.50 11.16 10.74
C ASN A 149 -14.74 11.97 10.33
N SER A 150 -15.92 11.34 10.29
CA SER A 150 -17.22 11.97 10.01
C SER A 150 -17.96 12.50 11.25
N PHE A 151 -17.44 12.30 12.47
CA PHE A 151 -18.11 12.79 13.68
C PHE A 151 -17.79 14.27 13.95
N THR A 152 -18.53 15.15 13.28
CA THR A 152 -18.78 16.52 13.75
C THR A 152 -20.22 16.70 14.21
N ASP A 153 -20.80 15.69 14.86
CA ASP A 153 -22.09 15.86 15.55
C ASP A 153 -21.86 15.74 17.06
N SER A 154 -22.16 16.82 17.76
CA SER A 154 -22.22 16.90 19.23
C SER A 154 -23.34 16.04 19.84
N ARG A 155 -24.12 15.34 19.02
CA ARG A 155 -24.99 14.25 19.45
C ARG A 155 -24.20 12.96 19.47
N ILE A 156 -23.49 12.80 20.59
CA ILE A 156 -23.05 11.49 21.06
C ILE A 156 -24.29 10.60 21.09
N ASP A 157 -24.40 9.73 20.10
CA ASP A 157 -25.27 8.57 20.20
C ASP A 157 -24.70 7.73 21.35
N THR A 158 -25.33 7.86 22.51
CA THR A 158 -25.01 7.09 23.71
C THR A 158 -25.23 5.59 23.53
N GLN A 159 -25.70 5.15 22.36
CA GLN A 159 -25.99 3.76 22.04
C GLN A 159 -24.75 2.96 21.57
N ASP A 160 -23.67 3.62 21.14
CA ASP A 160 -22.37 2.97 20.83
C ASP A 160 -21.37 3.02 22.01
N ARG A 161 -21.74 3.64 23.13
CA ARG A 161 -21.07 3.37 24.41
C ARG A 161 -21.67 2.10 24.99
N GLY A 162 -21.10 0.96 24.62
CA GLY A 162 -21.47 -0.34 25.18
C GLY A 162 -21.62 -0.26 26.71
N TYR A 163 -22.85 -0.43 27.18
CA TYR A 163 -23.15 -0.74 28.56
C TYR A 163 -22.64 -2.16 28.82
N CYS A 164 -21.76 -2.35 29.81
CA CYS A 164 -21.32 -3.67 30.28
C CYS A 164 -22.14 -4.07 31.52
N PRO A 165 -23.30 -4.74 31.38
CA PRO A 165 -23.89 -5.41 32.52
C PRO A 165 -23.10 -6.69 32.78
N SER A 166 -22.60 -6.81 34.01
CA SER A 166 -22.05 -8.00 34.67
C SER A 166 -20.55 -8.31 34.51
N LEU A 167 -19.84 -8.00 35.61
CA LEU A 167 -18.69 -8.68 36.25
C LEU A 167 -17.40 -7.82 36.35
N PRO A 168 -16.97 -7.46 37.57
CA PRO A 168 -15.73 -6.70 37.78
C PRO A 168 -14.52 -7.61 37.52
N GLY A 169 -13.58 -7.15 36.68
CA GLY A 169 -12.24 -7.76 36.55
C GLY A 169 -11.85 -8.36 35.20
N ARG A 170 -12.54 -8.07 34.09
CA ARG A 170 -12.06 -8.43 32.74
C ARG A 170 -11.94 -7.21 31.84
N PHE A 171 -10.77 -7.05 31.22
CA PHE A 171 -10.49 -6.07 30.18
C PHE A 171 -11.47 -6.27 29.01
N CYS A 172 -12.28 -5.25 28.73
CA CYS A 172 -13.06 -5.20 27.49
C CYS A 172 -12.11 -4.81 26.36
N SER A 173 -11.94 -5.70 25.38
CA SER A 173 -11.24 -5.36 24.15
C SER A 173 -12.14 -4.41 23.36
N PHE A 174 -11.83 -3.11 23.41
CA PHE A 174 -12.43 -2.12 22.53
C PHE A 174 -11.93 -2.41 21.11
N ARG A 175 -12.70 -3.16 20.31
CA ARG A 175 -12.45 -3.24 18.87
C ARG A 175 -12.82 -1.89 18.26
N GLY A 176 -11.82 -1.22 17.67
CA GLY A 176 -12.07 -0.13 16.74
C GLY A 176 -12.85 -0.60 15.50
N PRO A 177 -13.17 0.30 14.57
CA PRO A 177 -13.87 -0.04 13.33
C PRO A 177 -13.02 -1.01 12.51
N ASN A 178 -13.68 -2.00 11.89
CA ASN A 178 -13.07 -3.13 11.16
C ASN A 178 -12.39 -2.74 9.81
N ASP A 179 -11.92 -1.51 9.65
CA ASP A 179 -11.28 -1.04 8.42
C ASP A 179 -9.75 -1.23 8.54
N ASN A 180 -9.14 -1.87 7.54
CA ASN A 180 -7.69 -2.16 7.51
C ASN A 180 -6.98 -1.17 6.61
N VAL A 181 -5.79 -0.69 6.98
CA VAL A 181 -5.03 0.29 6.17
C VAL A 181 -3.65 -0.21 5.77
N PHE A 182 -3.48 -0.49 4.49
CA PHE A 182 -2.18 -0.88 3.94
C PHE A 182 -1.46 0.33 3.33
N ILE A 183 -0.17 0.51 3.63
CA ILE A 183 0.63 1.63 3.12
C ILE A 183 1.86 1.08 2.39
N PHE A 184 1.92 1.20 1.07
CA PHE A 184 3.09 0.79 0.30
C PHE A 184 3.92 2.01 -0.10
N PHE A 185 5.22 2.00 0.17
CA PHE A 185 6.11 3.09 -0.19
C PHE A 185 7.33 2.56 -0.96
N SER A 186 7.48 2.95 -2.22
CA SER A 186 8.68 2.68 -3.00
C SER A 186 9.41 3.97 -3.32
N GLY A 187 10.66 4.09 -2.88
CA GLY A 187 11.44 5.31 -3.02
C GLY A 187 12.83 5.16 -2.42
N HIS A 188 13.59 6.24 -2.44
CA HIS A 188 14.87 6.28 -1.74
C HIS A 188 14.66 6.46 -0.24
N GLY A 189 15.66 6.04 0.53
CA GLY A 189 15.66 6.21 1.97
C GLY A 189 17.07 6.07 2.52
N ALA A 190 17.23 6.47 3.77
CA ALA A 190 18.42 6.24 4.56
C ALA A 190 17.98 5.89 6.00
N THR A 191 18.94 5.72 6.89
CA THR A 191 18.64 5.48 8.31
C THR A 191 17.70 6.57 8.84
N SER A 192 16.54 6.13 9.35
CA SER A 192 15.52 7.00 9.95
C SER A 192 14.87 8.03 9.03
N VAL A 193 14.92 7.84 7.70
CA VAL A 193 14.30 8.77 6.74
C VAL A 193 13.85 8.07 5.46
N ILE A 194 12.67 8.45 4.96
CA ILE A 194 12.23 8.15 3.59
C ILE A 194 12.23 9.43 2.76
N ALA A 195 12.62 9.33 1.50
CA ALA A 195 12.75 10.49 0.61
C ALA A 195 11.52 10.61 -0.30
N PHE A 196 10.98 11.82 -0.33
CA PHE A 196 10.15 12.32 -1.42
C PHE A 196 11.08 13.01 -2.45
N GLN A 197 10.49 13.61 -3.48
CA GLN A 197 11.20 14.15 -4.64
C GLN A 197 12.29 15.15 -4.26
N GLU A 198 11.94 16.14 -3.44
CA GLU A 198 12.85 17.19 -2.97
C GLU A 198 12.78 17.36 -1.44
N GLU A 199 12.12 16.43 -0.76
CA GLU A 199 11.84 16.50 0.67
C GLU A 199 12.11 15.17 1.36
N TYR A 200 12.23 15.21 2.68
CA TYR A 200 12.49 14.04 3.50
C TYR A 200 11.44 13.92 4.60
N MET A 201 10.99 12.70 4.85
CA MET A 201 10.14 12.38 5.99
C MET A 201 10.94 11.57 6.99
N TYR A 202 11.12 12.12 8.20
CA TYR A 202 11.84 11.44 9.26
C TYR A 202 10.96 10.35 9.89
N ALA A 203 11.60 9.29 10.37
CA ALA A 203 10.91 8.17 11.02
C ALA A 203 10.09 8.62 12.24
N MET A 204 10.55 9.65 12.96
CA MET A 204 9.80 10.22 14.09
C MET A 204 8.47 10.83 13.65
N GLU A 205 8.48 11.61 12.57
CA GLU A 205 7.27 12.23 12.01
C GLU A 205 6.29 11.17 11.47
N LEU A 206 6.83 10.12 10.82
CA LEU A 206 6.02 8.99 10.39
C LEU A 206 5.41 8.28 11.59
N ASN A 207 6.19 8.00 12.62
CA ASN A 207 5.72 7.39 13.86
C ASN A 207 4.61 8.22 14.52
N ASP A 208 4.76 9.54 14.60
CA ASP A 208 3.74 10.45 15.15
C ASP A 208 2.46 10.44 14.31
N THR A 209 2.59 10.35 12.98
CA THR A 209 1.46 10.25 12.07
C THR A 209 0.72 8.91 12.23
N LEU A 210 1.47 7.81 12.37
CA LEU A 210 0.88 6.48 12.62
C LEU A 210 0.25 6.41 14.01
N ALA A 211 0.86 7.00 15.03
CA ALA A 211 0.29 7.11 16.37
C ALA A 211 -1.00 7.94 16.36
N TYR A 212 -1.05 9.02 15.57
CA TYR A 212 -2.27 9.78 15.35
C TYR A 212 -3.36 8.90 14.72
N MET A 213 -3.04 8.15 13.66
CA MET A 213 -3.98 7.23 13.01
C MET A 213 -4.50 6.17 13.99
N TYR A 214 -3.62 5.59 14.80
CA TYR A 214 -3.98 4.63 15.84
C TYR A 214 -4.91 5.25 16.90
N SER A 215 -4.62 6.47 17.36
CA SER A 215 -5.49 7.20 18.31
C SER A 215 -6.90 7.47 17.77
N LYS A 216 -7.08 7.40 16.45
CA LYS A 216 -8.35 7.53 15.73
C LYS A 216 -8.92 6.18 15.27
N ASN A 217 -8.44 5.08 15.86
CA ASN A 217 -8.84 3.69 15.61
C ASN A 217 -8.69 3.23 14.14
N VAL A 218 -7.66 3.67 13.44
CA VAL A 218 -7.26 3.07 12.16
C VAL A 218 -6.36 1.88 12.47
N GLN A 219 -6.84 0.65 12.27
CA GLN A 219 -6.09 -0.55 12.67
C GLN A 219 -5.48 -1.31 11.49
N GLN A 220 -4.29 -1.84 11.77
CA GLN A 220 -3.40 -2.63 10.92
C GLN A 220 -2.62 -1.83 9.88
N PHE A 221 -1.29 -1.93 9.97
CA PHE A 221 -0.31 -1.25 9.13
C PHE A 221 0.65 -2.28 8.53
N GLY A 222 0.81 -2.25 7.21
CA GLY A 222 1.93 -2.89 6.54
C GLY A 222 2.65 -1.83 5.72
N ALA A 223 3.93 -1.59 6.01
CA ALA A 223 4.80 -0.74 5.21
C ALA A 223 5.79 -1.63 4.45
N VAL A 224 5.82 -1.55 3.13
CA VAL A 224 6.89 -2.18 2.33
C VAL A 224 7.75 -1.06 1.81
N CYS A 225 9.04 -1.10 2.12
CA CYS A 225 10.06 -0.22 1.57
C CYS A 225 11.16 -1.10 0.97
N GLY A 226 11.40 -1.00 -0.35
CA GLY A 226 12.54 -1.64 -1.01
C GLY A 226 12.70 -3.15 -0.76
N GLY A 227 11.62 -3.93 -0.82
CA GLY A 227 11.66 -5.40 -0.64
C GLY A 227 11.63 -5.88 0.82
N LEU A 228 11.60 -4.98 1.80
CA LEU A 228 11.41 -5.35 3.22
C LEU A 228 10.03 -4.90 3.71
N LEU A 229 9.24 -5.88 4.14
CA LEU A 229 7.95 -5.66 4.80
C LEU A 229 8.22 -5.30 6.27
N LEU A 230 8.16 -4.03 6.61
CA LEU A 230 8.16 -3.54 7.99
C LEU A 230 6.76 -3.74 8.56
N TRP A 231 6.61 -4.81 9.35
CA TRP A 231 5.51 -4.93 10.30
C TRP A 231 5.80 -4.00 11.48
N LEU A 232 5.14 -2.85 11.54
CA LEU A 232 5.07 -2.08 12.77
C LEU A 232 3.83 -2.57 13.52
N TYR A 233 4.03 -3.47 14.47
CA TYR A 233 3.05 -3.68 15.52
C TYR A 233 3.05 -2.42 16.39
N VAL A 234 1.96 -1.67 16.36
CA VAL A 234 1.62 -0.66 17.39
C VAL A 234 0.69 -1.32 18.38
#